data_AF-A0A2G3PXL1-F1
#
_entry.id   AF-A0A2G3PXL1-F1
#
_cell.length_a   1.000
_cell.length_b   1.000
_cell.length_c   1.000
_cell.angle_alpha   90.00
_cell.angle_beta   90.00
_cell.angle_gamma   90.00
#
_symmetry.space_group_name_H-M   'P 1'
#
loop_
_entity.id
_entity.type
_entity.pdbx_description
1 polymer ?
#
loop_
_entity_poly.entity_id
_entity_poly.type
_entity_poly.pdbx_seq_one_letter_code
_entity_poly.pdbx_strand_id
1 'polypeptide(L)'
;MKKIERYMTRGIQADVPMEIQLFLWELQTGIRKSNKEIDYLQVYDLIIEEGQQKIRHTSEEPEYEKEYVIQVEEPMTAKIYIIEDDYGDKLVETMLLAEEY
;
A
#
# COMPACT_ATOMS: atom_id res chain seq x y z
N MET A 1 -6.79 -8.91 -19.67
CA MET A 1 -6.53 -8.44 -18.30
C MET A 1 -7.84 -7.95 -17.72
N LYS A 2 -8.17 -8.32 -16.48
CA LYS A 2 -9.30 -7.74 -15.76
C LYS A 2 -9.09 -6.23 -15.62
N LYS A 3 -10.18 -5.46 -15.61
CA LYS A 3 -10.10 -4.03 -15.27
C LYS A 3 -9.66 -3.92 -13.81
N ILE A 4 -8.79 -2.96 -13.50
CA ILE A 4 -8.39 -2.68 -12.12
C ILE A 4 -8.98 -1.32 -11.73
N GLU A 5 -9.67 -1.28 -10.61
CA GLU A 5 -10.16 -0.05 -9.99
C GLU A 5 -9.45 0.16 -8.67
N ARG A 6 -9.09 1.41 -8.38
CA ARG A 6 -8.37 1.78 -7.15
C ARG A 6 -9.23 2.73 -6.34
N TYR A 7 -9.38 2.41 -5.07
CA TYR A 7 -10.05 3.24 -4.09
C TYR A 7 -9.14 3.44 -2.88
N MET A 8 -9.44 4.46 -2.10
CA MET A 8 -8.84 4.67 -0.80
C MET A 8 -9.93 5.07 0.18
N THR A 9 -9.75 4.73 1.46
CA THR A 9 -10.64 5.18 2.51
C THR A 9 -10.48 6.69 2.75
N ARG A 10 -11.42 7.25 3.53
CA ARG A 10 -11.35 8.65 3.90
C ARG A 10 -10.19 8.93 4.85
N GLY A 11 -9.84 8.00 5.75
CA GLY A 11 -8.68 8.14 6.62
C GLY A 11 -7.38 8.25 5.82
N ILE A 12 -7.19 7.38 4.81
CA ILE A 12 -6.06 7.51 3.90
C ILE A 12 -6.04 8.88 3.20
N GLN A 13 -7.17 9.29 2.61
CA GLN A 13 -7.22 10.53 1.85
C GLN A 13 -6.96 11.78 2.72
N ALA A 14 -7.42 11.77 3.97
CA ALA A 14 -7.36 12.93 4.87
C ALA A 14 -6.08 12.99 5.70
N ASP A 15 -5.60 11.84 6.18
CA ASP A 15 -4.60 11.77 7.25
C ASP A 15 -3.22 11.33 6.74
N VAL A 16 -3.14 10.69 5.56
CA VAL A 16 -1.86 10.25 4.98
C VAL A 16 -1.36 11.27 3.96
N PRO A 17 -0.10 11.76 4.07
CA PRO A 17 0.50 12.65 3.08
C PRO A 17 0.42 12.11 1.65
N MET A 18 0.17 13.00 0.68
CA MET A 18 -0.04 12.64 -0.72
C MET A 18 1.15 11.88 -1.32
N GLU A 19 2.38 12.27 -0.95
CA GLU A 19 3.62 11.65 -1.39
C GLU A 19 3.67 10.17 -0.99
N ILE A 20 3.23 9.86 0.23
CA ILE A 20 3.14 8.49 0.74
C ILE A 20 2.06 7.73 -0.02
N GLN A 21 0.86 8.31 -0.21
CA GLN A 21 -0.22 7.68 -0.97
C GLN A 21 0.24 7.29 -2.39
N LEU A 22 0.89 8.21 -3.10
CA LEU A 22 1.42 7.98 -4.45
C LEU A 22 2.49 6.89 -4.46
N PHE A 23 3.41 6.91 -3.49
CA PHE A 23 4.48 5.93 -3.40
C PHE A 23 3.94 4.51 -3.17
N LEU A 24 2.98 4.34 -2.25
CA LEU A 24 2.36 3.03 -2.01
C LEU A 24 1.64 2.49 -3.26
N TRP A 25 0.96 3.36 -4.02
CA TRP A 25 0.37 2.95 -5.31
C TRP A 25 1.41 2.59 -6.37
N GLU A 26 2.56 3.26 -6.38
CA GLU A 26 3.66 2.91 -7.26
C GLU A 26 4.21 1.51 -6.93
N LEU A 27 4.46 1.22 -5.64
CA LEU A 27 4.89 -0.11 -5.17
C LEU A 27 3.92 -1.20 -5.61
N GLN A 28 2.62 -0.97 -5.39
CA GLN A 28 1.57 -1.89 -5.78
C GLN A 28 1.52 -2.12 -7.30
N THR A 29 1.71 -1.06 -8.08
CA THR A 29 1.81 -1.14 -9.54
C THR A 29 3.06 -1.93 -9.98
N GLY A 30 4.16 -1.79 -9.24
CA GLY A 30 5.40 -2.53 -9.44
C GLY A 30 5.21 -4.02 -9.24
N ILE A 31 4.65 -4.43 -8.09
CA ILE A 31 4.32 -5.83 -7.78
C ILE A 31 3.48 -6.45 -8.90
N ARG A 32 2.45 -5.72 -9.33
CA ARG A 32 1.51 -6.18 -10.36
C ARG A 32 2.14 -6.37 -11.74
N LYS A 33 3.24 -5.68 -12.02
CA LYS A 33 4.02 -5.84 -13.25
C LYS A 33 5.08 -6.94 -13.14
N SER A 34 5.64 -7.16 -11.95
CA SER A 34 6.73 -8.10 -11.73
C SER A 34 6.26 -9.52 -11.39
N ASN A 35 5.11 -9.65 -10.73
CA ASN A 35 4.64 -10.91 -10.17
C ASN A 35 3.43 -11.43 -10.95
N LYS A 36 3.37 -12.76 -11.10
CA LYS A 36 2.20 -13.44 -11.69
C LYS A 36 1.06 -13.60 -10.69
N GLU A 37 1.40 -13.63 -9.41
CA GLU A 37 0.51 -13.82 -8.27
C GLU A 37 0.76 -12.69 -7.28
N ILE A 38 -0.30 -12.16 -6.72
CA ILE A 38 -0.29 -11.06 -5.76
C ILE A 38 -1.14 -11.52 -4.59
N ASP A 39 -0.62 -11.34 -3.39
CA ASP A 39 -1.38 -11.61 -2.18
C ASP A 39 -2.58 -10.65 -2.11
N TYR A 40 -3.72 -11.18 -1.68
CA TYR A 40 -4.91 -10.42 -1.32
C TYR A 40 -4.57 -9.25 -0.39
N LEU A 41 -3.66 -9.44 0.57
CA LEU A 41 -3.30 -8.45 1.56
C LEU A 41 -1.84 -7.98 1.39
N GLN A 42 -1.66 -6.69 1.13
CA GLN A 42 -0.37 -6.04 1.13
C GLN A 42 -0.25 -5.14 2.37
N VAL A 43 0.76 -5.36 3.19
CA VAL A 43 0.94 -4.66 4.47
C VAL A 43 2.09 -3.67 4.37
N TYR A 44 1.84 -2.43 4.80
CA TYR A 44 2.81 -1.34 4.83
C TYR A 44 2.90 -0.76 6.25
N ASP A 45 4.00 -1.01 6.93
CA ASP A 45 4.33 -0.43 8.23
C ASP A 45 5.16 0.84 8.04
N LEU A 46 4.54 1.98 8.32
CA LEU A 46 5.16 3.31 8.24
C LEU A 46 5.73 3.67 9.60
N ILE A 47 7.01 4.06 9.62
CA ILE A 47 7.74 4.44 10.83
C ILE A 47 8.54 5.72 10.54
N ILE A 48 8.55 6.64 11.50
CA ILE A 48 9.45 7.81 11.45
C ILE A 48 10.81 7.38 12.00
N GLU A 49 11.84 7.44 11.16
CA GLU A 49 13.22 7.10 11.55
C GLU A 49 14.14 8.25 11.14
N GLU A 50 14.83 8.86 12.12
CA GLU A 50 15.74 10.00 11.90
C GLU A 50 15.12 11.18 11.11
N GLY A 51 13.81 11.41 11.28
CA GLY A 51 13.07 12.45 10.56
C GLY A 51 12.70 12.09 9.11
N GLN A 52 12.94 10.85 8.69
CA GLN A 52 12.57 10.32 7.38
C GLN A 52 11.40 9.34 7.51
N GLN A 53 10.71 9.08 6.39
CA GLN A 53 9.68 8.05 6.34
C GLN A 53 10.31 6.72 5.95
N LYS A 54 10.36 5.79 6.91
CA LYS A 54 10.64 4.37 6.65
C LYS A 54 9.33 3.63 6.41
N ILE A 55 9.35 2.70 5.45
CA ILE A 55 8.20 1.86 5.08
C ILE A 55 8.68 0.42 4.97
N ARG A 56 8.16 -0.46 5.81
CA ARG A 56 8.34 -1.91 5.69
C ARG A 56 7.12 -2.52 5.00
N HIS A 57 7.34 -3.18 3.87
CA HIS A 57 6.31 -3.77 3.02
C HIS A 57 6.40 -5.29 3.07
N THR A 58 5.31 -5.95 3.45
CA THR A 58 5.24 -7.42 3.53
C THR A 58 3.96 -8.00 2.89
N SER A 59 4.04 -9.26 2.42
CA SER A 59 2.90 -10.12 2.08
C SER A 59 3.21 -11.60 2.35
N GLU A 60 2.20 -12.46 2.48
CA GLU A 60 2.32 -13.87 2.86
C GLU A 60 2.48 -14.81 1.66
N GLU A 61 1.69 -14.63 0.59
CA GLU A 61 1.68 -15.53 -0.58
C GLU A 61 1.62 -14.77 -1.92
N PRO A 62 2.74 -14.66 -2.66
CA PRO A 62 4.08 -15.14 -2.29
C PRO A 62 4.67 -14.35 -1.11
N GLU A 63 5.53 -15.02 -0.33
CA GLU A 63 6.28 -14.38 0.75
C GLU A 63 7.12 -13.23 0.17
N TYR A 64 6.91 -12.04 0.71
CA TYR A 64 7.59 -10.83 0.28
C TYR A 64 7.92 -9.97 1.49
N GLU A 65 9.13 -9.43 1.50
CA GLU A 65 9.53 -8.40 2.45
C GLU A 65 10.50 -7.42 1.79
N LYS A 66 10.25 -6.13 1.97
CA LYS A 66 11.18 -5.08 1.56
C LYS A 66 11.01 -3.81 2.39
N GLU A 67 12.12 -3.12 2.63
CA GLU A 67 12.13 -1.81 3.27
C GLU A 67 12.43 -0.70 2.27
N TYR A 68 11.83 0.46 2.51
CA TYR A 68 12.00 1.69 1.75
C TYR A 68 12.21 2.85 2.70
N VAL A 69 13.03 3.81 2.28
CA VAL A 69 13.22 5.08 2.97
C VAL A 69 12.99 6.19 1.97
N ILE A 70 12.03 7.08 2.26
CA ILE A 70 11.66 8.18 1.38
C ILE A 70 11.67 9.50 2.15
N GLN A 71 11.96 10.59 1.44
CA GLN A 71 11.84 11.94 1.95
C GLN A 71 10.41 12.42 1.74
N VAL A 72 9.77 12.87 2.81
CA VAL A 72 8.43 13.48 2.79
C VAL A 72 8.45 14.65 3.75
N GLU A 73 7.60 15.65 3.51
CA GLU A 73 7.53 16.83 4.38
C GLU A 73 6.99 16.48 5.78
N GLU A 74 6.00 15.59 5.83
CA GLU A 74 5.31 15.20 7.06
C GLU A 74 5.38 13.68 7.25
N PRO A 75 6.51 13.13 7.75
CA PRO A 75 6.63 11.70 8.00
C PRO A 75 5.67 11.28 9.12
N MET A 76 5.13 10.07 9.03
CA MET A 76 4.13 9.57 9.95
C MET A 76 4.39 8.12 10.39
N THR A 77 3.72 7.73 11.47
CA THR A 77 3.63 6.32 11.90
C THR A 77 2.20 5.85 11.69
N ALA A 78 2.03 4.80 10.91
CA ALA A 78 0.75 4.17 10.62
C ALA A 78 0.98 2.74 10.13
N LYS A 79 -0.06 1.92 10.18
CA LYS A 79 -0.09 0.65 9.44
C LYS A 79 -1.17 0.79 8.37
N ILE A 80 -0.80 0.55 7.12
CA ILE A 80 -1.66 0.70 5.94
C ILE A 80 -1.76 -0.65 5.25
N TYR A 81 -2.95 -0.97 4.76
CA TYR A 81 -3.19 -2.11 3.90
C TYR A 81 -3.51 -1.64 2.47
N ILE A 82 -3.15 -2.46 1.50
CA ILE A 82 -3.84 -2.49 0.20
C ILE A 82 -4.42 -3.88 0.07
N ILE A 83 -5.74 -3.97 0.01
CA ILE A 83 -6.48 -5.23 -0.20
C ILE A 83 -6.98 -5.33 -1.63
N GLU A 84 -7.01 -6.54 -2.18
CA GLU A 84 -7.55 -6.82 -3.52
C GLU A 84 -8.81 -7.69 -3.47
N ASP A 85 -9.95 -7.16 -3.90
CA ASP A 85 -11.17 -7.95 -4.10
C ASP A 85 -11.38 -8.33 -5.57
N ASP A 86 -11.68 -9.60 -5.84
CA ASP A 86 -12.01 -10.11 -7.17
C ASP A 86 -13.54 -10.20 -7.38
N TYR A 87 -14.08 -9.32 -8.22
CA TYR A 87 -15.49 -9.29 -8.59
C TYR A 87 -15.80 -10.08 -9.89
N GLY A 88 -14.84 -10.84 -10.39
CA GLY A 88 -14.96 -11.63 -11.61
C GLY A 88 -14.55 -10.87 -12.86
N ASP A 89 -15.26 -9.78 -13.20
CA ASP A 89 -14.96 -8.93 -14.37
C ASP A 89 -13.92 -7.83 -14.10
N LYS A 90 -13.75 -7.47 -12.82
CA LYS A 90 -12.77 -6.49 -12.34
C LYS A 90 -12.11 -6.92 -11.04
N LEU A 91 -10.91 -6.39 -10.83
CA LEU A 91 -10.21 -6.39 -9.55
C LEU A 91 -10.35 -5.00 -8.92
N VAL A 92 -10.61 -4.96 -7.62
CA VAL A 92 -10.71 -3.73 -6.86
C VAL A 92 -9.61 -3.72 -5.82
N GLU A 93 -8.71 -2.75 -5.92
CA GLU A 93 -7.70 -2.51 -4.90
C GLU A 93 -8.15 -1.37 -4.00
N THR A 94 -8.15 -1.58 -2.69
CA THR A 94 -8.50 -0.54 -1.71
C THR A 94 -7.34 -0.30 -0.77
N MET A 95 -6.87 0.95 -0.71
CA MET A 95 -5.92 1.39 0.31
C MET A 95 -6.67 1.86 1.55
N LEU A 96 -6.29 1.37 2.73
CA LEU A 96 -6.96 1.67 3.99
C LEU A 96 -5.98 1.70 5.16
N LEU A 97 -6.29 2.48 6.19
CA LEU A 97 -5.59 2.38 7.46
C LEU A 97 -5.96 1.05 8.12
N ALA A 98 -5.01 0.43 8.85
CA ALA A 98 -5.26 -0.82 9.53
C ALA A 98 -6.36 -0.74 10.60
N GLU A 99 -6.60 0.44 11.15
CA GLU A 99 -7.68 0.71 12.12
C GLU A 99 -9.06 0.86 11.47
N GLU A 100 -9.14 0.94 10.14
CA GLU A 100 -10.39 0.97 9.38
C GLU A 100 -10.82 -0.41 8.88
N TYR A 101 -10.02 -1.46 9.15
CA TYR A 101 -10.30 -2.86 8.81
C TYR A 101 -10.86 -3.63 10.01
#